data_AF-A0A8B7XJE9-F1
#
_entry.id   AF-A0A8B7XJE9-F1
#
_cell.length_a   1.000
_cell.length_b   1.000
_cell.length_c   1.000
_cell.angle_alpha   90.00
_cell.angle_beta   90.00
_cell.angle_gamma   90.00
#
_symmetry.space_group_name_H-M   'P 1'
#
loop_
_entity.id
_entity.type
_entity.pdbx_description
1 polymer ?
#
loop_
_entity_poly.entity_id
_entity_poly.type
_entity_poly.pdbx_seq_one_letter_code
_entity_poly.pdbx_strand_id
1 'polypeptide(L)'
;MLRSLAAVVLVLGLVGFQMTTAWNGDKLDLLERVLKEEVEESKKSGDSTNLPIVGKITWQSSTLGAYSSDKAVDGSSSSNLYPSQHCSHTITAARDPWWMVDLGSNHCISKVRILNRGDCCSERLEGAVVRVGPSVTGTENWACGSPVTAAQAAPSGGTIEFTCYPALKGRYVSVDIPGSATLQLCEVTLEEIPLSQCPVPQPFNVVGKTAEQSTTHGAGYTADLAVDGSSSAILYPARHCSHTVTNSNHPW
;
A
#
# COMPACT_ATOMS: atom_id res chain seq x y z
N MET A 1 -10.22 20.39 1.26
CA MET A 1 -9.23 21.24 0.58
C MET A 1 -9.83 22.40 -0.24
N LEU A 2 -11.12 22.77 -0.08
CA LEU A 2 -11.69 24.01 -0.68
C LEU A 2 -11.10 25.33 -0.11
N ARG A 3 -10.31 25.27 0.96
CA ARG A 3 -9.66 26.45 1.55
C ARG A 3 -8.43 26.95 0.78
N SER A 4 -7.88 26.16 -0.15
CA SER A 4 -6.70 26.57 -0.94
C SER A 4 -7.05 27.27 -2.25
N LEU A 5 -8.18 26.93 -2.89
CA LEU A 5 -8.65 27.66 -4.09
C LEU A 5 -9.01 29.11 -3.78
N ALA A 6 -9.60 29.36 -2.61
CA ALA A 6 -9.85 30.72 -2.14
C ALA A 6 -8.54 31.46 -1.87
N ALA A 7 -7.48 30.79 -1.40
CA ALA A 7 -6.20 31.42 -1.10
C ALA A 7 -5.40 31.79 -2.37
N VAL A 8 -5.46 31.00 -3.44
CA VAL A 8 -4.78 31.36 -4.70
C VAL A 8 -5.52 32.50 -5.42
N VAL A 9 -6.86 32.50 -5.38
CA VAL A 9 -7.66 33.62 -5.89
C VAL A 9 -7.55 34.86 -4.98
N LEU A 10 -7.41 34.69 -3.64
CA LEU A 10 -7.17 35.81 -2.72
C LEU A 10 -5.73 36.33 -2.78
N VAL A 11 -4.71 35.51 -3.03
CA VAL A 11 -3.33 36.00 -3.16
C VAL A 11 -3.18 36.82 -4.44
N LEU A 12 -3.99 36.54 -5.47
CA LEU A 12 -4.11 37.38 -6.67
C LEU A 12 -5.08 38.56 -6.47
N GLY A 13 -6.01 38.50 -5.51
CA GLY A 13 -7.01 39.53 -5.23
C GLY A 13 -6.69 40.51 -4.08
N LEU A 14 -5.82 40.15 -3.13
CA LEU A 14 -5.45 40.98 -1.97
C LEU A 14 -4.21 41.84 -2.21
N VAL A 15 -3.44 41.56 -3.27
CA VAL A 15 -2.43 42.49 -3.75
C VAL A 15 -3.08 43.35 -4.82
N GLY A 16 -3.81 44.38 -4.39
CA GLY A 16 -4.17 45.48 -5.27
C GLY A 16 -2.91 46.17 -5.77
N PHE A 17 -2.32 45.66 -6.85
CA PHE A 17 -1.18 46.27 -7.53
C PHE A 17 -1.66 46.72 -8.90
N GLN A 18 -1.49 48.02 -9.16
CA GLN A 18 -1.92 48.71 -10.35
C GLN A 18 -1.63 47.90 -11.63
N MET A 19 -2.63 47.86 -12.53
CA MET A 19 -2.43 47.44 -13.92
C MET A 19 -1.31 48.31 -14.53
N THR A 20 -0.11 47.75 -14.61
CA THR A 20 1.01 48.32 -15.35
C THR A 20 1.51 47.25 -16.33
N THR A 21 1.93 47.73 -17.49
CA THR A 21 2.08 47.03 -18.77
C THR A 21 3.27 46.06 -18.82
N ALA A 22 3.30 45.02 -17.98
CA ALA A 22 4.41 44.06 -17.94
C ALA A 22 3.97 42.59 -17.87
N TRP A 23 3.07 42.20 -18.77
CA TRP A 23 2.77 40.80 -19.06
C TRP A 23 3.15 40.50 -20.52
N ASN A 24 4.22 39.73 -20.72
CA ASN A 24 4.59 39.17 -22.03
C ASN A 24 4.12 37.72 -22.13
N GLY A 25 4.01 37.20 -23.37
CA GLY A 25 3.46 35.88 -23.67
C GLY A 25 4.07 34.72 -22.85
N ASP A 26 5.37 34.78 -22.55
CA ASP A 26 6.07 33.75 -21.78
C ASP A 26 5.54 33.60 -20.35
N LYS A 27 5.07 34.69 -19.73
CA LYS A 27 4.55 34.69 -18.35
C LYS A 27 3.13 34.12 -18.28
N LEU A 28 2.37 34.22 -19.38
CA LEU A 28 1.05 33.60 -19.51
C LEU A 28 1.16 32.09 -19.78
N ASP A 29 2.13 31.67 -20.60
CA ASP A 29 2.40 30.23 -20.85
C ASP A 29 2.85 29.51 -19.56
N LEU A 30 3.69 30.16 -18.75
CA LEU A 30 4.09 29.62 -17.44
C LEU A 30 2.90 29.46 -16.48
N LEU A 31 1.98 30.43 -16.42
CA LEU A 31 0.77 30.29 -15.61
C LEU A 31 -0.14 29.17 -16.12
N GLU A 32 -0.30 29.04 -17.43
CA GLU A 32 -1.13 27.99 -18.01
C GLU A 32 -0.54 26.59 -17.77
N ARG A 33 0.80 26.45 -17.79
CA ARG A 33 1.48 25.21 -17.41
C ARG A 33 1.30 24.86 -15.94
N VAL A 34 1.51 25.82 -15.03
CA VAL A 34 1.31 25.61 -13.58
C VAL A 34 -0.15 25.26 -13.28
N LEU A 35 -1.12 25.94 -13.90
CA LEU A 35 -2.54 25.61 -13.74
C LEU A 35 -2.87 24.23 -14.31
N LYS A 36 -2.26 23.81 -15.43
CA LYS A 36 -2.43 22.45 -15.97
C LYS A 36 -1.81 21.40 -15.06
N GLU A 37 -0.65 21.65 -14.48
CA GLU A 37 0.00 20.75 -13.52
C GLU A 37 -0.85 20.61 -12.24
N GLU A 38 -1.35 21.72 -11.68
CA GLU A 38 -2.25 21.70 -10.51
C GLU A 38 -3.61 21.07 -10.83
N VAL A 39 -4.16 21.27 -12.04
CA VAL A 39 -5.39 20.61 -12.50
C VAL A 39 -5.16 19.12 -12.71
N GLU A 40 -4.02 18.69 -13.23
CA GLU A 40 -3.69 17.27 -13.35
C GLU A 40 -3.38 16.62 -12.00
N GLU A 41 -2.74 17.35 -11.08
CA GLU A 41 -2.50 16.88 -9.71
C GLU A 41 -3.80 16.80 -8.89
N SER A 42 -4.73 17.74 -9.09
CA SER A 42 -6.08 17.68 -8.52
C SER A 42 -6.98 16.62 -9.18
N LYS A 43 -6.81 16.32 -10.48
CA LYS A 43 -7.45 15.15 -11.12
C LYS A 43 -6.86 13.82 -10.64
N LYS A 44 -5.58 13.79 -10.25
CA LYS A 44 -4.93 12.62 -9.64
C LYS A 44 -5.47 12.31 -8.25
N SER A 45 -6.00 13.33 -7.57
CA SER A 45 -6.86 13.22 -6.39
C SER A 45 -8.33 13.02 -6.83
N GLY A 46 -8.61 11.99 -7.62
CA GLY A 46 -9.99 11.54 -7.84
C GLY A 46 -10.65 11.26 -6.51
N ASP A 47 -11.75 11.96 -6.21
CA ASP A 47 -12.67 11.85 -5.06
C ASP A 47 -12.36 10.73 -4.05
N SER A 48 -11.27 10.88 -3.28
CA SER A 48 -10.88 9.90 -2.28
C SER A 48 -11.78 10.08 -1.07
N THR A 49 -12.44 9.01 -0.64
CA THR A 49 -13.39 9.03 0.47
C THR A 49 -12.96 8.06 1.56
N ASN A 50 -13.31 8.35 2.81
CA ASN A 50 -13.09 7.41 3.90
C ASN A 50 -14.00 6.19 3.72
N LEU A 51 -13.43 4.99 3.75
CA LEU A 51 -14.15 3.72 3.72
C LEU A 51 -14.41 3.26 5.16
N PRO A 52 -15.68 3.23 5.63
CA PRO A 52 -15.99 2.77 6.98
C PRO A 52 -15.71 1.26 7.13
N ILE A 53 -14.80 0.91 8.04
CA ILE A 53 -14.48 -0.49 8.36
C ILE A 53 -14.81 -0.89 9.79
N VAL A 54 -15.44 0.01 10.56
CA VAL A 54 -15.84 -0.27 11.95
C VAL A 54 -16.75 -1.50 12.01
N GLY A 55 -16.40 -2.44 12.89
CA GLY A 55 -17.15 -3.68 13.09
C GLY A 55 -17.07 -4.69 11.95
N LYS A 56 -16.20 -4.49 10.95
CA LYS A 56 -15.94 -5.51 9.92
C LYS A 56 -15.23 -6.73 10.52
N ILE A 57 -15.34 -7.85 9.81
CA ILE A 57 -14.73 -9.11 10.24
C ILE A 57 -13.21 -9.00 10.11
N THR A 58 -12.51 -9.39 11.17
CA THR A 58 -11.05 -9.36 11.23
C THR A 58 -10.48 -10.67 11.75
N TRP A 59 -9.23 -10.93 11.42
CA TRP A 59 -8.43 -12.01 11.98
C TRP A 59 -7.02 -11.53 12.29
N GLN A 60 -6.35 -12.24 13.19
CA GLN A 60 -4.93 -12.05 13.45
C GLN A 60 -4.27 -13.40 13.68
N SER A 61 -2.96 -13.48 13.44
CA SER A 61 -2.19 -14.73 13.49
C SER A 61 -2.22 -15.42 14.86
N SER A 62 -2.42 -14.64 15.92
CA SER A 62 -2.51 -15.08 17.31
C SER A 62 -3.07 -13.96 18.16
N THR A 63 -3.55 -14.25 19.37
CA THR A 63 -4.15 -13.25 20.26
C THR A 63 -3.53 -13.30 21.65
N LEU A 64 -3.11 -12.14 22.16
CA LEU A 64 -2.72 -11.99 23.55
C LEU A 64 -3.95 -11.63 24.39
N GLY A 65 -4.44 -12.56 25.21
CA GLY A 65 -5.51 -12.29 26.18
C GLY A 65 -6.78 -11.70 25.54
N ALA A 66 -7.18 -10.51 25.98
CA ALA A 66 -8.39 -9.82 25.53
C ALA A 66 -8.19 -8.86 24.33
N TYR A 67 -6.98 -8.80 23.76
CA TYR A 67 -6.62 -7.88 22.68
C TYR A 67 -6.88 -8.50 21.29
N SER A 68 -8.14 -8.82 21.03
CA SER A 68 -8.61 -9.44 19.79
C SER A 68 -8.49 -8.54 18.56
N SER A 69 -8.58 -9.12 17.35
CA SER A 69 -8.37 -8.40 16.09
C SER A 69 -9.41 -7.32 15.82
N ASP A 70 -10.63 -7.44 16.35
CA ASP A 70 -11.72 -6.46 16.17
C ASP A 70 -11.40 -5.10 16.81
N LYS A 71 -10.48 -5.05 17.78
CA LYS A 71 -10.07 -3.80 18.42
C LYS A 71 -9.45 -2.80 17.45
N ALA A 72 -8.81 -3.28 16.38
CA ALA A 72 -8.21 -2.41 15.36
C ALA A 72 -9.25 -1.78 14.41
N VAL A 73 -10.54 -2.12 14.55
CA VAL A 73 -11.66 -1.58 13.75
C VAL A 73 -12.87 -1.34 14.65
N ASP A 74 -12.64 -0.91 15.90
CA ASP A 74 -13.73 -0.64 16.84
C ASP A 74 -14.19 0.83 16.83
N GLY A 75 -13.51 1.68 16.05
CA GLY A 75 -13.83 3.09 15.88
C GLY A 75 -13.31 3.99 17.00
N SER A 76 -12.50 3.44 17.91
CA SER A 76 -11.91 4.19 19.02
C SER A 76 -10.68 4.97 18.57
N SER A 77 -10.54 6.19 19.06
CA SER A 77 -9.30 6.97 18.91
C SER A 77 -8.32 6.75 20.08
N SER A 78 -8.57 5.75 20.94
CA SER A 78 -7.70 5.47 22.07
C SER A 78 -6.49 4.67 21.63
N SER A 79 -5.30 5.23 21.82
CA SER A 79 -4.03 4.56 21.51
C SER A 79 -3.43 3.80 22.69
N ASN A 80 -4.00 3.90 23.90
CA ASN A 80 -3.45 3.23 25.08
C ASN A 80 -3.97 1.80 25.17
N LEU A 81 -3.06 0.82 25.20
CA LEU A 81 -3.42 -0.59 25.33
C LEU A 81 -4.10 -0.88 26.69
N TYR A 82 -3.59 -0.28 27.77
CA TYR A 82 -4.17 -0.36 29.11
C TYR A 82 -4.44 1.04 29.68
N PRO A 83 -5.58 1.29 30.35
CA PRO A 83 -6.69 0.37 30.64
C PRO A 83 -7.73 0.24 29.52
N SER A 84 -7.57 0.97 28.42
CA SER A 84 -8.59 1.18 27.39
C SER A 84 -8.92 -0.06 26.55
N GLN A 85 -7.97 -0.98 26.34
CA GLN A 85 -8.18 -2.23 25.59
C GLN A 85 -8.74 -2.03 24.16
N HIS A 86 -8.40 -0.91 23.52
CA HIS A 86 -8.80 -0.56 22.16
C HIS A 86 -7.70 -0.82 21.13
N CYS A 87 -6.76 -1.72 21.41
CA CYS A 87 -5.76 -2.13 20.43
C CYS A 87 -5.72 -3.65 20.32
N SER A 88 -5.56 -4.15 19.10
CA SER A 88 -5.27 -5.55 18.85
C SER A 88 -3.84 -5.88 19.25
N HIS A 89 -3.57 -7.14 19.59
CA HIS A 89 -2.24 -7.56 20.01
C HIS A 89 -2.02 -9.05 19.74
N THR A 90 -1.00 -9.39 18.96
CA THR A 90 -0.56 -10.77 18.76
C THR A 90 0.22 -11.31 19.97
N ILE A 91 0.49 -12.61 20.07
CA ILE A 91 1.45 -13.04 21.11
C ILE A 91 2.82 -12.39 20.89
N THR A 92 3.62 -12.28 21.96
CA THR A 92 4.94 -11.66 21.92
C THR A 92 5.93 -12.51 21.14
N ALA A 93 6.79 -11.87 20.33
CA ALA A 93 7.84 -12.53 19.55
C ALA A 93 7.30 -13.68 18.67
N ALA A 94 6.11 -13.49 18.10
CA ALA A 94 5.56 -14.38 17.10
C ALA A 94 6.39 -14.29 15.81
N ARG A 95 6.46 -15.40 15.06
CA ARG A 95 7.02 -15.41 13.71
C ARG A 95 5.98 -14.88 12.73
N ASP A 96 6.37 -13.89 11.93
CA ASP A 96 5.58 -13.26 10.88
C ASP A 96 4.15 -12.90 11.34
N PRO A 97 3.98 -12.15 12.45
CA PRO A 97 2.66 -11.80 12.95
C PRO A 97 1.88 -10.95 11.94
N TRP A 98 0.59 -11.21 11.83
CA TRP A 98 -0.28 -10.53 10.89
C TRP A 98 -1.66 -10.24 11.47
N TRP A 99 -2.31 -9.22 10.93
CA TRP A 99 -3.71 -8.86 11.12
C TRP A 99 -4.35 -8.63 9.74
N MET A 100 -5.64 -8.93 9.60
CA MET A 100 -6.38 -8.76 8.35
C MET A 100 -7.84 -8.35 8.61
N VAL A 101 -8.40 -7.51 7.73
CA VAL A 101 -9.82 -7.20 7.64
C VAL A 101 -10.41 -7.66 6.31
N ASP A 102 -11.62 -8.25 6.36
CA ASP A 102 -12.45 -8.50 5.18
C ASP A 102 -13.38 -7.31 4.94
N LEU A 103 -13.21 -6.64 3.79
CA LEU A 103 -14.04 -5.51 3.39
C LEU A 103 -15.44 -5.92 2.94
N GLY A 104 -15.67 -7.21 2.63
CA GLY A 104 -16.92 -7.80 2.14
C GLY A 104 -17.06 -7.76 0.62
N SER A 105 -16.44 -6.78 -0.04
CA SER A 105 -16.40 -6.63 -1.49
C SER A 105 -15.06 -6.02 -1.94
N ASN A 106 -14.83 -5.94 -3.25
CA ASN A 106 -13.64 -5.25 -3.77
C ASN A 106 -13.80 -3.73 -3.63
N HIS A 107 -12.79 -3.10 -3.05
CA HIS A 107 -12.62 -1.64 -2.95
C HIS A 107 -11.33 -1.22 -3.65
N CYS A 108 -11.22 0.05 -4.04
CA CYS A 108 -10.00 0.60 -4.61
C CYS A 108 -9.26 1.45 -3.59
N ILE A 109 -8.40 0.81 -2.80
CA ILE A 109 -7.74 1.43 -1.66
C ILE A 109 -6.63 2.35 -2.14
N SER A 110 -6.73 3.63 -1.78
CA SER A 110 -5.73 4.66 -2.10
C SER A 110 -4.86 5.00 -0.90
N LYS A 111 -5.37 4.84 0.32
CA LYS A 111 -4.63 5.08 1.55
C LYS A 111 -5.05 4.14 2.67
N VAL A 112 -4.08 3.75 3.48
CA VAL A 112 -4.28 3.06 4.75
C VAL A 112 -3.65 3.89 5.85
N ARG A 113 -4.32 4.03 6.99
CA ARG A 113 -3.74 4.65 8.19
C ARG A 113 -3.83 3.72 9.36
N ILE A 114 -2.78 3.71 10.17
CA ILE A 114 -2.69 2.91 11.39
C ILE A 114 -2.43 3.85 12.56
N LEU A 115 -3.34 3.89 13.53
CA LEU A 115 -3.11 4.46 14.85
C LEU A 115 -2.23 3.49 15.64
N ASN A 116 -1.01 3.91 15.95
CA ASN A 116 -0.05 3.13 16.72
C ASN A 116 -0.33 3.24 18.22
N ARG A 117 0.29 2.35 19.00
CA ARG A 117 0.19 2.31 20.46
C ARG A 117 0.79 3.56 21.13
N GLY A 118 0.13 4.06 22.16
CA GLY A 118 0.42 5.33 22.84
C GLY A 118 1.03 5.23 24.24
N ASP A 119 0.78 4.15 24.98
CA ASP A 119 1.21 4.00 26.38
C ASP A 119 2.64 3.46 26.53
N CYS A 120 3.13 2.71 25.55
CA CYS A 120 4.54 2.32 25.38
C CYS A 120 4.73 1.66 24.02
N CYS A 121 5.98 1.31 23.73
CA CYS A 121 6.29 0.21 22.83
C CYS A 121 5.90 0.48 21.36
N SER A 122 5.80 1.75 20.98
CA SER A 122 5.40 2.18 19.64
C SER A 122 6.39 1.74 18.57
N GLU A 123 7.66 1.54 18.94
CA GLU A 123 8.72 1.01 18.09
C GLU A 123 8.43 -0.39 17.53
N ARG A 124 7.52 -1.16 18.17
CA ARG A 124 7.18 -2.53 17.71
C ARG A 124 6.53 -2.59 16.33
N LEU A 125 6.00 -1.46 15.85
CA LEU A 125 5.39 -1.37 14.53
C LEU A 125 6.42 -1.11 13.42
N GLU A 126 7.71 -0.93 13.76
CA GLU A 126 8.80 -0.86 12.78
C GLU A 126 8.84 -2.12 11.91
N GLY A 127 9.02 -1.93 10.60
CA GLY A 127 9.04 -3.01 9.61
C GLY A 127 7.68 -3.52 9.18
N ALA A 128 6.58 -3.01 9.74
CA ALA A 128 5.23 -3.40 9.32
C ALA A 128 4.96 -3.07 7.85
N VAL A 129 4.31 -3.98 7.15
CA VAL A 129 3.94 -3.88 5.74
C VAL A 129 2.43 -3.96 5.63
N VAL A 130 1.82 -2.98 4.96
CA VAL A 130 0.41 -3.01 4.60
C VAL A 130 0.24 -3.67 3.24
N ARG A 131 -0.76 -4.54 3.09
CA ARG A 131 -1.09 -5.19 1.81
C ARG A 131 -2.56 -5.11 1.51
N VAL A 132 -2.89 -5.06 0.22
CA VAL A 132 -4.26 -5.00 -0.30
C VAL A 132 -4.40 -5.97 -1.45
N GLY A 133 -5.45 -6.79 -1.47
CA GLY A 133 -5.69 -7.69 -2.61
C GLY A 133 -6.87 -8.65 -2.44
N PRO A 134 -7.00 -9.63 -3.36
CA PRO A 134 -8.12 -10.56 -3.37
C PRO A 134 -7.90 -11.81 -2.53
N SER A 135 -6.66 -12.10 -2.09
CA SER A 135 -6.33 -13.33 -1.36
C SER A 135 -6.55 -13.18 0.14
N VAL A 136 -7.05 -14.25 0.77
CA VAL A 136 -7.06 -14.41 2.24
C VAL A 136 -5.66 -14.68 2.79
N THR A 137 -4.72 -15.09 1.94
CA THR A 137 -3.30 -15.21 2.28
C THR A 137 -2.65 -13.84 2.06
N GLY A 138 -2.49 -13.05 3.13
CA GLY A 138 -2.06 -11.64 3.04
C GLY A 138 -0.76 -11.43 2.24
N THR A 139 0.21 -12.34 2.35
CA THR A 139 1.49 -12.26 1.64
C THR A 139 1.39 -12.44 0.13
N GLU A 140 0.28 -12.96 -0.39
CA GLU A 140 -0.02 -13.04 -1.84
C GLU A 140 -0.60 -11.72 -2.38
N ASN A 141 -0.94 -10.77 -1.51
CA ASN A 141 -1.49 -9.47 -1.88
C ASN A 141 -0.39 -8.40 -2.09
N TRP A 142 -0.74 -7.34 -2.83
CA TRP A 142 0.20 -6.26 -3.18
C TRP A 142 0.49 -5.36 -1.99
N ALA A 143 1.75 -4.96 -1.81
CA ALA A 143 2.14 -4.00 -0.78
C ALA A 143 1.59 -2.60 -1.10
N CYS A 144 1.04 -1.94 -0.08
CA CYS A 144 0.63 -0.54 -0.12
C CYS A 144 1.71 0.31 0.55
N GLY A 145 2.44 1.09 -0.25
CA GLY A 145 3.54 1.92 0.25
C GLY A 145 4.76 1.10 0.66
N SER A 146 5.65 1.74 1.42
CA SER A 146 6.88 1.13 1.95
C SER A 146 6.66 0.59 3.37
N PRO A 147 7.51 -0.36 3.83
CA PRO A 147 7.51 -0.79 5.23
C PRO A 147 7.71 0.39 6.20
N VAL A 148 7.14 0.27 7.41
CA VAL A 148 7.28 1.28 8.46
C VAL A 148 8.73 1.46 8.87
N THR A 149 9.19 2.71 8.88
CA THR A 149 10.52 3.07 9.39
C THR A 149 10.51 3.31 10.91
N ALA A 150 11.66 3.18 11.57
CA ALA A 150 11.82 3.53 12.99
C ALA A 150 11.30 4.96 13.30
N ALA A 151 11.55 5.93 12.42
CA ALA A 151 11.11 7.31 12.60
C ALA A 151 9.58 7.46 12.55
N GLN A 152 8.88 6.68 11.71
CA GLN A 152 7.43 6.65 11.67
C GLN A 152 6.82 5.94 12.89
N ALA A 153 7.49 4.91 13.42
CA ALA A 153 7.06 4.17 14.60
C ALA A 153 7.37 4.89 15.94
N ALA A 154 8.35 5.81 15.95
CA ALA A 154 8.83 6.47 17.16
C ALA A 154 7.76 7.27 17.94
N PRO A 155 6.84 8.03 17.31
CA PRO A 155 5.83 8.77 18.05
C PRO A 155 4.80 7.82 18.67
N SER A 156 4.76 7.74 19.99
CA SER A 156 3.72 7.00 20.70
C SER A 156 2.35 7.61 20.43
N GLY A 157 1.39 6.78 20.02
CA GLY A 157 0.05 7.23 19.62
C GLY A 157 0.02 7.94 18.28
N GLY A 158 1.13 7.91 17.52
CA GLY A 158 1.20 8.48 16.18
C GLY A 158 0.33 7.71 15.18
N THR A 159 -0.15 8.41 14.16
CA THR A 159 -0.81 7.79 13.01
C THR A 159 0.19 7.66 11.87
N ILE A 160 0.36 6.43 11.36
CA ILE A 160 1.22 6.13 10.22
C ILE A 160 0.35 6.03 8.98
N GLU A 161 0.68 6.81 7.94
CA GLU A 161 -0.04 6.80 6.67
C GLU A 161 0.73 6.02 5.60
N PHE A 162 0.01 5.17 4.87
CA PHE A 162 0.48 4.40 3.72
C PHE A 162 -0.31 4.85 2.50
N THR A 163 0.38 5.46 1.54
CA THR A 163 -0.21 5.81 0.24
C THR A 163 -0.04 4.65 -0.72
N CYS A 164 -1.15 4.07 -1.18
CA CYS A 164 -1.12 3.03 -2.20
C CYS A 164 -1.04 3.70 -3.57
N TYR A 165 0.14 3.66 -4.21
CA TYR A 165 0.33 4.25 -5.53
C TYR A 165 0.94 3.24 -6.52
N PRO A 166 0.21 2.85 -7.58
CA PRO A 166 -1.20 3.17 -7.85
C PRO A 166 -2.15 2.62 -6.76
N ALA A 167 -3.39 3.15 -6.71
CA ALA A 167 -4.42 2.61 -5.82
C ALA A 167 -4.68 1.12 -6.13
N LEU A 168 -4.95 0.33 -5.08
CA LEU A 168 -4.97 -1.12 -5.15
C LEU A 168 -6.39 -1.65 -5.04
N LYS A 169 -6.80 -2.48 -6.01
CA LYS A 169 -8.08 -3.18 -5.94
C LYS A 169 -7.96 -4.41 -5.04
N GLY A 170 -8.77 -4.49 -3.99
CA GLY A 170 -8.78 -5.66 -3.11
C GLY A 170 -10.00 -5.75 -2.22
N ARG A 171 -10.26 -6.96 -1.71
CA ARG A 171 -11.26 -7.25 -0.67
C ARG A 171 -10.63 -7.35 0.71
N TYR A 172 -9.37 -7.75 0.79
CA TYR A 172 -8.65 -7.93 2.04
C TYR A 172 -7.58 -6.85 2.17
N VAL A 173 -7.48 -6.27 3.37
CA VAL A 173 -6.37 -5.41 3.78
C VAL A 173 -5.69 -6.08 4.96
N SER A 174 -4.38 -6.24 4.91
CA SER A 174 -3.60 -6.86 5.98
C SER A 174 -2.40 -6.01 6.38
N VAL A 175 -1.95 -6.22 7.61
CA VAL A 175 -0.71 -5.70 8.15
C VAL A 175 0.13 -6.87 8.64
N ASP A 176 1.35 -7.02 8.14
CA ASP A 176 2.29 -8.06 8.56
C ASP A 176 3.64 -7.46 8.95
N ILE A 177 4.35 -8.07 9.90
CA ILE A 177 5.75 -7.74 10.20
C ILE A 177 6.60 -8.98 9.91
N PRO A 178 7.42 -8.99 8.85
CA PRO A 178 8.32 -10.11 8.58
C PRO A 178 9.33 -10.33 9.72
N GLY A 179 9.57 -11.59 10.08
CA GLY A 179 10.49 -11.98 11.14
C GLY A 179 9.83 -12.15 12.51
N SER A 180 10.64 -12.13 13.57
CA SER A 180 10.16 -12.29 14.96
C SER A 180 9.72 -10.96 15.52
N ALA A 181 8.42 -10.75 15.71
CA ALA A 181 7.86 -9.46 16.10
C ALA A 181 6.62 -9.59 17.00
N THR A 182 6.05 -8.45 17.39
CA THR A 182 4.75 -8.36 18.08
C THR A 182 3.93 -7.29 17.35
N LEU A 183 2.82 -7.68 16.73
CA LEU A 183 1.96 -6.74 16.01
C LEU A 183 0.91 -6.17 16.95
N GLN A 184 0.78 -4.84 16.94
CA GLN A 184 -0.16 -4.07 17.75
C GLN A 184 -0.79 -2.98 16.88
N LEU A 185 -2.12 -2.93 16.81
CA LEU A 185 -2.85 -1.96 15.99
C LEU A 185 -3.99 -1.38 16.83
N CYS A 186 -4.02 -0.07 17.04
CA CYS A 186 -5.10 0.55 17.82
C CYS A 186 -6.30 0.88 16.94
N GLU A 187 -6.09 1.45 15.77
CA GLU A 187 -7.18 1.68 14.82
C GLU A 187 -6.62 1.66 13.40
N VAL A 188 -7.32 1.01 12.48
CA VAL A 188 -7.04 1.00 11.05
C VAL A 188 -8.14 1.78 10.34
N THR A 189 -7.76 2.74 9.50
CA THR A 189 -8.71 3.47 8.66
C THR A 189 -8.25 3.48 7.22
N LEU A 190 -9.21 3.52 6.30
CA LEU A 190 -8.94 3.40 4.86
C LEU A 190 -9.54 4.59 4.11
N GLU A 191 -8.84 5.03 3.07
CA GLU A 191 -9.43 5.84 2.00
C GLU A 191 -9.48 5.01 0.71
N GLU A 192 -10.55 5.21 -0.05
CA GLU A 192 -10.72 4.62 -1.37
C GLU A 192 -11.04 5.68 -2.43
N ILE A 193 -10.75 5.35 -3.68
CA ILE A 193 -11.27 6.06 -4.85
C ILE A 193 -12.41 5.24 -5.49
N PRO A 194 -13.26 5.85 -6.34
CA PRO A 194 -14.29 5.10 -7.04
C PRO A 194 -13.73 3.88 -7.76
N LEU A 195 -14.38 2.71 -7.60
CA LEU A 195 -13.90 1.45 -8.16
C LEU A 195 -13.75 1.49 -9.69
N SER A 196 -14.52 2.35 -10.37
CA SER A 196 -14.42 2.61 -11.81
C SER A 196 -13.15 3.35 -12.24
N GLN A 197 -12.51 4.07 -11.32
CA GLN A 197 -11.24 4.76 -11.50
C GLN A 197 -10.05 3.92 -11.02
N CYS A 198 -10.31 2.69 -10.55
CA CYS A 198 -9.26 1.87 -10.01
C CYS A 198 -8.24 1.48 -11.09
N PRO A 199 -6.94 1.70 -10.86
CA PRO A 199 -5.91 1.30 -11.80
C PRO A 199 -6.00 -0.18 -12.12
N VAL A 200 -6.34 -0.49 -13.38
CA VAL A 200 -6.30 -1.86 -13.87
C VAL A 200 -4.83 -2.15 -14.20
N PRO A 201 -4.22 -3.21 -13.65
CA PRO A 201 -2.87 -3.62 -14.05
C PRO A 201 -2.84 -3.74 -15.57
N GLN A 202 -2.15 -2.81 -16.23
CA GLN A 202 -1.97 -2.90 -17.67
C GLN A 202 -0.97 -4.03 -17.89
N PRO A 203 -1.30 -5.08 -18.67
CA PRO A 203 -0.32 -6.08 -19.04
C PRO A 203 0.83 -5.34 -19.72
N PHE A 204 1.98 -5.30 -19.07
CA PHE A 204 3.18 -4.71 -19.65
C PHE A 204 3.91 -5.81 -20.41
N ASN A 205 4.30 -5.51 -21.64
CA ASN A 205 5.01 -6.47 -22.46
C ASN A 205 6.39 -6.75 -21.82
N VAL A 206 6.59 -7.98 -21.33
CA VAL A 206 7.88 -8.46 -20.84
C VAL A 206 8.76 -9.04 -21.94
N VAL A 207 8.22 -9.20 -23.16
CA VAL A 207 8.94 -9.86 -24.25
C VAL A 207 10.26 -9.15 -24.56
N GLY A 208 11.35 -9.90 -24.52
CA GLY A 208 12.72 -9.42 -24.76
C GLY A 208 13.32 -8.60 -23.63
N LYS A 209 12.68 -8.49 -22.46
CA LYS A 209 13.30 -7.90 -21.27
C LYS A 209 14.33 -8.85 -20.68
N THR A 210 15.30 -8.31 -19.94
CA THR A 210 16.29 -9.12 -19.22
C THR A 210 15.61 -10.00 -18.18
N ALA A 211 15.90 -11.30 -18.22
CA ALA A 211 15.47 -12.26 -17.21
C ALA A 211 16.70 -12.95 -16.59
N GLU A 212 16.61 -13.29 -15.31
CA GLU A 212 17.65 -14.02 -14.59
C GLU A 212 17.04 -15.25 -13.89
N GLN A 213 17.85 -16.28 -13.71
CA GLN A 213 17.48 -17.49 -12.98
C GLN A 213 18.63 -17.94 -12.08
N SER A 214 18.30 -18.62 -10.98
CA SER A 214 19.30 -19.02 -9.98
C SER A 214 20.39 -19.95 -10.50
N THR A 215 20.04 -20.83 -11.46
CA THR A 215 20.94 -21.75 -12.15
C THR A 215 20.41 -22.07 -13.54
N THR A 216 21.23 -22.61 -14.44
CA THR A 216 20.81 -22.97 -15.81
C THR A 216 21.11 -24.44 -16.09
N HIS A 217 20.09 -25.25 -16.39
CA HIS A 217 20.23 -26.69 -16.66
C HIS A 217 21.04 -27.00 -17.94
N GLY A 218 21.02 -26.10 -18.91
CA GLY A 218 21.84 -26.20 -20.13
C GLY A 218 21.62 -25.02 -21.07
N ALA A 219 22.45 -24.91 -22.11
CA ALA A 219 22.52 -23.73 -22.98
C ALA A 219 21.22 -23.33 -23.69
N GLY A 220 20.22 -24.24 -23.80
CA GLY A 220 18.92 -23.94 -24.41
C GLY A 220 17.77 -23.88 -23.41
N TYR A 221 18.06 -23.47 -22.17
CA TYR A 221 17.09 -23.32 -21.08
C TYR A 221 17.36 -22.03 -20.27
N THR A 222 17.80 -20.97 -20.94
CA THR A 222 18.11 -19.67 -20.30
C THR A 222 16.84 -18.99 -19.79
N ALA A 223 17.01 -18.04 -18.87
CA ALA A 223 15.90 -17.28 -18.30
C ALA A 223 15.12 -16.48 -19.36
N ASP A 224 15.80 -16.02 -20.42
CA ASP A 224 15.19 -15.23 -21.50
C ASP A 224 14.05 -15.95 -22.22
N LEU A 225 14.01 -17.28 -22.18
CA LEU A 225 12.92 -18.08 -22.74
C LEU A 225 11.59 -17.87 -22.01
N ALA A 226 11.60 -17.48 -20.73
CA ALA A 226 10.38 -17.13 -20.01
C ALA A 226 9.76 -15.80 -20.47
N VAL A 227 10.51 -15.03 -21.26
CA VAL A 227 10.14 -13.70 -21.76
C VAL A 227 10.40 -13.60 -23.27
N ASP A 228 10.35 -14.71 -24.00
CA ASP A 228 10.58 -14.73 -25.45
C ASP A 228 9.31 -14.46 -26.28
N GLY A 229 8.15 -14.35 -25.61
CA GLY A 229 6.85 -14.10 -26.23
C GLY A 229 6.16 -15.35 -26.77
N SER A 230 6.73 -16.53 -26.54
CA SER A 230 6.11 -17.80 -26.87
C SER A 230 5.22 -18.28 -25.73
N SER A 231 4.01 -18.74 -26.05
CA SER A 231 3.11 -19.42 -25.11
C SER A 231 3.28 -20.95 -25.12
N SER A 232 4.32 -21.46 -25.80
CA SER A 232 4.58 -22.89 -25.90
C SER A 232 5.03 -23.46 -24.56
N ALA A 233 4.24 -24.35 -23.99
CA ALA A 233 4.59 -25.12 -22.80
C ALA A 233 5.49 -26.35 -23.12
N ILE A 234 6.05 -26.44 -24.33
CA ILE A 234 6.82 -27.60 -24.80
C ILE A 234 8.32 -27.35 -24.59
N LEU A 235 8.92 -28.10 -23.67
CA LEU A 235 10.36 -28.06 -23.36
C LEU A 235 11.24 -28.55 -24.52
N TYR A 236 10.79 -29.53 -25.31
CA TYR A 236 11.53 -30.08 -26.46
C TYR A 236 10.58 -30.50 -27.58
N PRO A 237 10.88 -30.23 -28.86
CA PRO A 237 12.10 -29.62 -29.41
C PRO A 237 12.08 -28.09 -29.48
N ALA A 238 10.95 -27.45 -29.14
CA ALA A 238 10.74 -26.02 -29.35
C ALA A 238 11.54 -25.12 -28.38
N ARG A 239 11.83 -25.60 -27.16
CA ARG A 239 12.68 -24.95 -26.14
C ARG A 239 12.28 -23.50 -25.85
N HIS A 240 11.02 -23.27 -25.50
CA HIS A 240 10.48 -21.96 -25.08
C HIS A 240 10.27 -21.86 -23.56
N CYS A 241 10.97 -22.68 -22.79
CA CYS A 241 10.85 -22.70 -21.33
C CYS A 241 12.25 -22.55 -20.71
N SER A 242 12.38 -21.71 -19.69
CA SER A 242 13.57 -21.68 -18.84
C SER A 242 13.62 -22.93 -17.95
N HIS A 243 14.82 -23.34 -17.52
CA HIS A 243 14.99 -24.52 -16.66
C HIS A 243 16.23 -24.37 -15.76
N THR A 244 16.00 -24.42 -14.45
CA THR A 244 17.05 -24.44 -13.43
C THR A 244 17.56 -25.86 -13.20
N VAL A 245 18.74 -26.01 -12.61
CA VAL A 245 19.28 -27.35 -12.29
C VAL A 245 18.47 -27.94 -11.14
N THR A 246 18.13 -29.23 -11.22
CA THR A 246 17.64 -29.98 -10.06
C THR A 246 18.79 -30.16 -9.06
N ASN A 247 18.73 -29.44 -7.94
CA ASN A 247 19.60 -29.67 -6.80
C ASN A 247 19.32 -31.07 -6.22
N SER A 248 20.30 -31.96 -6.31
CA SER A 248 20.24 -33.35 -5.82
C SER A 248 20.09 -33.50 -4.28
N ASN A 249 19.83 -32.40 -3.56
CA ASN A 249 19.66 -32.38 -2.10
C ASN A 249 18.19 -32.33 -1.64
N HIS A 250 17.23 -32.48 -2.56
CA HIS A 250 15.85 -32.78 -2.21
C HIS A 250 15.25 -33.77 -3.22
N PRO A 251 15.54 -35.08 -3.08
CA PRO A 251 14.65 -36.07 -3.63
C PRO A 251 13.36 -36.04 -2.80
N TRP A 252 12.22 -36.09 -3.47
CA TRP A 252 10.94 -36.38 -2.84
C TRP A 252 11.01 -37.72 -2.10
#